data_AF-A0A7C1KQL9-F1
#
_entry.id   AF-A0A7C1KQL9-F1
#
_cell.length_a   1.000
_cell.length_b   1.000
_cell.length_c   1.000
_cell.angle_alpha   90.00
_cell.angle_beta   90.00
_cell.angle_gamma   90.00
#
_symmetry.space_group_name_H-M   'P 1'
#
loop_
_entity.id
_entity.type
_entity.pdbx_description
1 polymer ?
#
loop_
_entity_poly.entity_id
_entity_poly.type
_entity_poly.pdbx_seq_one_letter_code
_entity_poly.pdbx_strand_id
1 'polypeptide(L)'
;MKWSFKIGRIFGIDLRVHITFFLIVAWAAYIWGDRYGGGTAGAVYGSLLILLLFVCVVIHELCHSRMAQHYGAEVTSITLLPIGGLSLLKKMPDDPRKEMWVSLVGPASNLVIAALLAVVLVLVPGKGAMWPEETFLDLIFGISVQGAVVYLLFINVMLSAFNLIPAFPLDGGRVLRSILAQRMPYLKATR
;
A
#
# COMPACT_ATOMS: atom_id res chain seq x y z
N MET A 1 -9.93 1.72 -19.24
CA MET A 1 -8.87 0.72 -19.56
C MET A 1 -9.57 -0.58 -19.90
N LYS A 2 -9.31 -1.19 -21.08
CA LYS A 2 -10.11 -2.32 -21.62
C LYS A 2 -9.87 -3.67 -20.93
N TRP A 3 -8.88 -3.75 -20.04
CA TRP A 3 -8.41 -5.00 -19.42
C TRP A 3 -8.53 -5.02 -17.89
N SER A 4 -9.42 -4.18 -17.34
CA SER A 4 -9.78 -4.24 -15.91
C SER A 4 -11.22 -4.68 -15.72
N PHE A 5 -11.44 -5.54 -14.73
CA PHE A 5 -12.77 -6.05 -14.35
C PHE A 5 -13.10 -5.60 -12.93
N LYS A 6 -14.39 -5.37 -12.68
CA LYS A 6 -14.90 -4.93 -11.38
C LYS A 6 -15.03 -6.13 -10.45
N ILE A 7 -14.40 -6.04 -9.28
CA ILE A 7 -14.47 -7.08 -8.24
C ILE A 7 -15.45 -6.73 -7.12
N GLY A 8 -15.75 -5.45 -6.94
CA GLY A 8 -16.68 -5.01 -5.90
C GLY A 8 -16.94 -3.51 -5.91
N ARG A 9 -17.75 -3.05 -4.97
CA ARG A 9 -17.97 -1.62 -4.70
C ARG A 9 -17.91 -1.37 -3.21
N ILE A 10 -17.04 -0.45 -2.80
CA ILE A 10 -16.82 -0.08 -1.41
C ILE A 10 -17.02 1.43 -1.32
N PHE A 11 -17.97 1.88 -0.51
CA PHE A 11 -18.23 3.33 -0.28
C PHE A 11 -18.50 4.14 -1.56
N GLY A 12 -19.20 3.53 -2.51
CA GLY A 12 -19.49 4.14 -3.81
C GLY A 12 -18.34 4.08 -4.81
N ILE A 13 -17.16 3.57 -4.42
CA ILE A 13 -15.97 3.45 -5.26
C ILE A 13 -15.93 2.05 -5.86
N ASP A 14 -15.84 1.94 -7.19
CA ASP A 14 -15.67 0.66 -7.85
C ASP A 14 -14.25 0.13 -7.65
N LEU A 15 -14.11 -1.04 -7.03
CA LEU A 15 -12.84 -1.74 -6.93
C LEU A 15 -12.64 -2.60 -8.18
N ARG A 16 -11.55 -2.38 -8.90
CA ARG A 16 -11.23 -3.03 -10.17
C ARG A 16 -9.86 -3.68 -10.08
N VAL A 17 -9.69 -4.79 -10.79
CA VAL A 17 -8.41 -5.47 -10.92
C VAL A 17 -8.03 -5.49 -12.39
N HIS A 18 -6.81 -5.05 -12.70
CA HIS A 18 -6.26 -5.18 -14.04
C HIS A 18 -5.66 -6.57 -14.22
N ILE A 19 -5.74 -7.18 -15.41
CA ILE A 19 -5.24 -8.54 -15.64
C ILE A 19 -3.75 -8.71 -15.26
N THR A 20 -2.96 -7.65 -15.41
CA THR A 20 -1.53 -7.67 -15.07
C THR A 20 -1.29 -7.92 -13.58
N PHE A 21 -2.26 -7.64 -12.72
CA PHE A 21 -2.21 -7.97 -11.29
C PHE A 21 -1.88 -9.44 -11.03
N PHE A 22 -2.38 -10.36 -11.86
CA PHE A 22 -2.09 -11.78 -11.66
C PHE A 22 -0.62 -12.14 -11.93
N LEU A 23 0.13 -11.29 -12.63
CA LEU A 23 1.56 -11.50 -12.83
C LEU A 23 2.34 -11.40 -11.52
N ILE A 24 2.02 -10.42 -10.66
CA ILE A 24 2.70 -10.30 -9.36
C ILE A 24 2.28 -11.42 -8.40
N VAL A 25 1.05 -11.91 -8.51
CA VAL A 25 0.59 -13.09 -7.76
C VAL A 25 1.32 -14.35 -8.19
N ALA A 26 1.41 -14.60 -9.50
CA ALA A 26 2.15 -15.72 -10.06
C ALA A 26 3.65 -15.64 -9.75
N TRP A 27 4.23 -14.44 -9.78
CA TRP A 27 5.62 -14.23 -9.40
C TRP A 27 5.87 -14.54 -7.92
N ALA A 28 5.00 -14.09 -7.01
CA ALA A 28 5.10 -14.45 -5.59
C ALA A 28 4.92 -15.97 -5.38
N ALA A 29 3.99 -16.61 -6.09
CA ALA A 29 3.82 -18.06 -6.04
C ALA A 29 5.11 -18.81 -6.46
N TYR A 30 5.77 -18.34 -7.53
CA TYR A 30 7.03 -18.91 -8.00
C TYR A 30 8.17 -18.71 -7.00
N ILE A 31 8.31 -17.50 -6.45
CA ILE A 31 9.37 -17.17 -5.49
C ILE A 31 9.29 -18.05 -4.23
N TRP A 32 8.12 -18.14 -3.60
CA TRP A 32 8.00 -18.96 -2.38
C TRP A 32 7.84 -20.44 -2.64
N GLY A 33 7.32 -20.83 -3.81
CA GLY A 33 7.18 -22.24 -4.18
C GLY A 33 8.50 -22.89 -4.58
N ASP A 34 9.27 -22.23 -5.45
CA ASP A 34 10.50 -22.80 -6.01
C ASP A 34 11.75 -22.23 -5.33
N ARG A 35 11.92 -20.90 -5.36
CA ARG A 35 13.17 -20.25 -4.91
C ARG A 35 13.46 -20.46 -3.43
N TYR A 36 12.43 -20.48 -2.59
CA TYR A 36 12.52 -20.75 -1.15
C TYR A 36 12.15 -22.20 -0.78
N GLY A 37 11.96 -23.08 -1.77
CA GLY A 37 11.79 -24.53 -1.55
C GLY A 37 10.49 -24.95 -0.88
N GLY A 38 9.46 -24.10 -0.84
CA GLY A 38 8.18 -24.40 -0.18
C GLY A 38 7.24 -25.31 -0.97
N GLY A 39 7.57 -25.63 -2.23
CA GLY A 39 6.72 -26.41 -3.13
C GLY A 39 5.33 -25.78 -3.31
N THR A 40 4.29 -26.61 -3.30
CA THR A 40 2.90 -26.14 -3.42
C THR A 40 2.46 -25.29 -2.23
N ALA A 41 2.90 -25.62 -1.01
CA ALA A 41 2.58 -24.86 0.20
C ALA A 41 3.22 -23.45 0.17
N GLY A 42 4.48 -23.36 -0.27
CA GLY A 42 5.17 -22.08 -0.49
C GLY A 42 4.48 -21.22 -1.54
N ALA A 43 4.04 -21.83 -2.65
CA ALA A 43 3.33 -21.10 -3.70
C ALA A 43 1.99 -20.50 -3.21
N VAL A 44 1.23 -21.27 -2.41
CA VAL A 44 0.00 -20.78 -1.75
C VAL A 44 0.33 -19.68 -0.75
N TYR A 45 1.35 -19.87 0.08
CA TYR A 45 1.81 -18.86 1.04
C TYR A 45 2.17 -17.53 0.38
N GLY A 46 3.02 -17.54 -0.65
CA GLY A 46 3.43 -16.34 -1.38
C GLY A 46 2.24 -15.65 -2.06
N SER A 47 1.31 -16.42 -2.63
CA SER A 47 0.08 -15.91 -3.23
C SER A 47 -0.83 -15.23 -2.20
N LEU A 48 -1.00 -15.81 -1.02
CA LEU A 48 -1.78 -15.20 0.06
C LEU A 48 -1.09 -13.96 0.63
N LEU A 49 0.23 -14.00 0.79
CA LEU A 49 1.02 -12.88 1.30
C LEU A 49 0.88 -11.64 0.40
N ILE A 50 1.01 -11.81 -0.92
CA ILE A 50 0.86 -10.69 -1.86
C ILE A 50 -0.60 -10.22 -1.95
N LEU A 51 -1.59 -11.10 -1.82
CA LEU A 51 -3.00 -10.69 -1.73
C LEU A 51 -3.24 -9.84 -0.48
N LEU A 52 -2.70 -10.24 0.68
CA LEU A 52 -2.78 -9.46 1.92
C LEU A 52 -2.07 -8.11 1.80
N LEU A 53 -0.89 -8.08 1.15
CA LEU A 53 -0.20 -6.83 0.85
C LEU A 53 -1.11 -5.87 0.06
N PHE A 54 -1.79 -6.38 -0.97
CA PHE A 54 -2.69 -5.55 -1.77
C PHE A 54 -3.96 -5.15 -1.02
N VAL A 55 -4.39 -5.89 0.00
CA VAL A 55 -5.41 -5.40 0.92
C VAL A 55 -4.91 -4.15 1.65
N CYS A 56 -3.65 -4.10 2.11
CA CYS A 56 -3.07 -2.89 2.69
C CYS A 56 -3.06 -1.72 1.68
N VAL A 57 -2.66 -1.98 0.43
CA VAL A 57 -2.68 -0.98 -0.65
C VAL A 57 -4.12 -0.48 -0.93
N VAL A 58 -5.11 -1.36 -0.91
CA VAL A 58 -6.52 -0.98 -1.06
C VAL A 58 -6.96 -0.08 0.10
N ILE A 59 -6.59 -0.42 1.34
CA ILE A 59 -6.91 0.41 2.51
C ILE A 59 -6.27 1.80 2.36
N HIS A 60 -5.01 1.87 1.94
CA HIS A 60 -4.30 3.11 1.66
C HIS A 60 -5.04 4.00 0.65
N GLU A 61 -5.37 3.46 -0.52
CA GLU A 61 -6.11 4.18 -1.56
C GLU A 61 -7.53 4.55 -1.12
N LEU A 62 -8.18 3.70 -0.32
CA LEU A 62 -9.49 3.99 0.24
C LEU A 62 -9.43 5.14 1.23
N CYS A 63 -8.38 5.25 2.05
CA CYS A 63 -8.19 6.38 2.97
C CYS A 63 -8.07 7.70 2.21
N HIS A 64 -7.24 7.76 1.16
CA HIS A 64 -7.17 8.92 0.27
C HIS A 64 -8.54 9.26 -0.32
N SER A 65 -9.18 8.26 -0.91
CA SER A 65 -10.45 8.43 -1.62
C SER A 65 -11.56 8.91 -0.67
N ARG A 66 -11.58 8.38 0.55
CA ARG A 66 -12.53 8.77 1.60
C ARG A 66 -12.33 10.20 2.07
N MET A 67 -11.08 10.60 2.31
CA MET A 67 -10.77 11.97 2.71
C MET A 67 -11.10 12.94 1.57
N ALA A 68 -10.85 12.55 0.32
CA ALA A 68 -11.24 13.35 -0.84
C ALA A 68 -12.77 13.49 -0.95
N GLN A 69 -13.52 12.40 -0.79
CA GLN A 69 -15.00 12.42 -0.75
C GLN A 69 -15.53 13.31 0.39
N HIS A 70 -14.88 13.30 1.56
CA HIS A 70 -15.24 14.18 2.67
C HIS A 70 -15.12 15.68 2.31
N TYR A 71 -14.18 16.03 1.43
CA TYR A 71 -14.04 17.39 0.89
C TYR A 71 -14.84 17.63 -0.41
N GLY A 72 -15.75 16.73 -0.77
CA GLY A 72 -16.65 16.88 -1.92
C GLY A 72 -16.07 16.42 -3.26
N ALA A 73 -14.93 15.73 -3.27
CA ALA A 73 -14.37 15.17 -4.51
C ALA A 73 -15.10 13.90 -4.93
N GLU A 74 -15.33 13.77 -6.24
CA GLU A 74 -15.89 12.55 -6.82
C GLU A 74 -14.78 11.54 -7.14
N VAL A 75 -14.82 10.39 -6.47
CA VAL A 75 -13.94 9.25 -6.73
C VAL A 75 -14.73 8.14 -7.40
N THR A 76 -14.29 7.71 -8.59
CA THR A 76 -15.07 6.78 -9.41
C THR A 76 -14.64 5.33 -9.21
N SER A 77 -13.34 5.07 -9.19
CA SER A 77 -12.82 3.69 -9.07
C SER A 77 -11.38 3.63 -8.58
N ILE A 78 -11.03 2.53 -7.93
CA ILE A 78 -9.64 2.15 -7.60
C ILE A 78 -9.30 0.93 -8.45
N THR A 79 -8.24 1.00 -9.25
CA THR A 79 -7.76 -0.11 -10.09
C THR A 79 -6.46 -0.66 -9.56
N LEU A 80 -6.41 -1.94 -9.25
CA LEU A 80 -5.19 -2.62 -8.80
C LEU A 80 -4.32 -3.02 -10.00
N LEU A 81 -3.07 -2.60 -9.94
CA LEU A 81 -1.98 -2.87 -10.89
C LEU A 81 -0.82 -3.52 -10.13
N PRO A 82 0.12 -4.20 -10.80
CA PRO A 82 1.31 -4.75 -10.16
C PRO A 82 2.14 -3.74 -9.37
N ILE A 83 2.11 -2.48 -9.80
CA ILE A 83 2.86 -1.38 -9.20
C ILE A 83 2.14 -0.69 -8.03
N GLY A 84 0.88 -1.06 -7.74
CA GLY A 84 0.08 -0.44 -6.69
C GLY A 84 -1.39 -0.24 -7.08
N GLY A 85 -2.09 0.60 -6.31
CA GLY A 85 -3.47 1.00 -6.60
C GLY A 85 -3.50 2.33 -7.35
N LEU A 86 -4.32 2.41 -8.41
CA LEU A 86 -4.56 3.66 -9.12
C LEU A 86 -6.00 4.13 -8.83
N SER A 87 -6.14 5.20 -8.07
CA SER A 87 -7.41 5.86 -7.81
C SER A 87 -7.75 6.88 -8.91
N LEU A 88 -8.94 6.73 -9.50
CA LEU A 88 -9.51 7.66 -10.48
C LEU A 88 -10.36 8.69 -9.75
N LEU A 89 -9.71 9.80 -9.40
CA LEU A 89 -10.35 11.01 -8.88
C LEU A 89 -10.71 11.93 -10.04
N LYS A 90 -11.95 12.43 -10.09
CA LYS A 90 -12.36 13.41 -11.10
C LYS A 90 -11.73 14.79 -10.87
N LYS A 91 -11.60 15.20 -9.61
CA LYS A 91 -10.99 16.48 -9.23
C LYS A 91 -10.39 16.38 -7.83
N MET A 92 -9.19 16.91 -7.63
CA MET A 92 -8.60 17.12 -6.30
C MET A 92 -9.19 18.39 -5.67
N PRO A 93 -9.22 18.52 -4.33
CA PRO A 93 -9.61 19.77 -3.68
C PRO A 93 -8.72 20.95 -4.11
N ASP A 94 -9.32 22.10 -4.40
CA ASP A 94 -8.59 23.30 -4.83
C ASP A 94 -7.85 24.00 -3.67
N ASP A 95 -8.25 23.72 -2.42
CA ASP A 95 -7.64 24.27 -1.21
C ASP A 95 -6.38 23.46 -0.85
N PRO A 96 -5.19 24.09 -0.81
CA PRO A 96 -3.94 23.41 -0.47
C PRO A 96 -3.97 22.67 0.86
N ARG A 97 -4.68 23.19 1.87
CA ARG A 97 -4.76 22.50 3.17
C ARG A 97 -5.55 21.20 3.06
N LYS A 98 -6.61 21.19 2.26
CA LYS A 98 -7.42 19.99 2.01
C LYS A 98 -6.63 18.97 1.20
N GLU A 99 -5.89 19.41 0.19
CA GLU A 99 -4.99 18.54 -0.60
C GLU A 99 -3.92 17.89 0.29
N MET A 100 -3.33 18.65 1.23
CA MET A 100 -2.37 18.13 2.21
C MET A 100 -2.97 17.01 3.06
N TRP A 101 -4.16 17.22 3.63
CA TRP A 101 -4.83 16.21 4.46
C TRP A 101 -5.21 14.97 3.66
N VAL A 102 -5.72 15.14 2.44
CA VAL A 102 -5.98 14.02 1.53
C VAL A 102 -4.70 13.24 1.26
N SER A 103 -3.56 13.89 1.08
CA SER A 103 -2.29 13.23 0.78
C SER A 103 -1.66 12.54 2.00
N LEU A 104 -1.91 13.04 3.23
CA LEU A 104 -1.33 12.46 4.44
C LEU A 104 -2.07 11.21 4.96
N VAL A 105 -3.38 11.08 4.71
CA VAL A 105 -4.17 9.98 5.28
C VAL A 105 -3.78 8.60 4.76
N GLY A 106 -3.27 8.49 3.53
CA GLY A 106 -2.78 7.22 3.00
C GLY A 106 -1.54 6.73 3.75
N PRO A 107 -0.42 7.49 3.75
CA PRO A 107 0.77 7.14 4.53
C PRO A 107 0.45 6.89 6.02
N ALA A 108 -0.40 7.72 6.63
CA ALA A 108 -0.85 7.52 8.00
C ALA A 108 -1.57 6.17 8.20
N SER A 109 -2.41 5.74 7.24
CA SER A 109 -3.08 4.43 7.32
C SER A 109 -2.09 3.26 7.30
N ASN A 110 -1.01 3.36 6.50
CA ASN A 110 0.03 2.33 6.47
C ASN A 110 0.80 2.28 7.79
N LEU A 111 1.08 3.42 8.42
CA LEU A 111 1.70 3.47 9.75
C LEU A 111 0.80 2.85 10.82
N VAL A 112 -0.51 3.10 10.76
CA VAL A 112 -1.48 2.46 11.67
C VAL A 112 -1.49 0.93 11.46
N ILE A 113 -1.52 0.47 10.21
CA ILE A 113 -1.44 -0.97 9.89
C ILE A 113 -0.12 -1.55 10.42
N ALA A 114 1.02 -0.88 10.21
CA ALA A 114 2.32 -1.32 10.70
C ALA A 114 2.35 -1.40 12.23
N ALA A 115 1.77 -0.43 12.94
CA ALA A 115 1.66 -0.45 14.39
C ALA A 115 0.80 -1.64 14.89
N LEU A 116 -0.33 -1.90 14.23
CA LEU A 116 -1.17 -3.06 14.55
C LEU A 116 -0.43 -4.38 14.29
N LEU A 117 0.30 -4.49 13.17
CA LEU A 117 1.12 -5.67 12.87
C LEU A 117 2.27 -5.84 13.87
N ALA A 118 2.84 -4.75 14.39
CA ALA A 118 3.86 -4.82 15.44
C ALA A 118 3.29 -5.40 16.74
N VAL A 119 2.05 -5.04 17.10
CA VAL A 119 1.34 -5.66 18.24
C VAL A 119 1.09 -7.15 17.96
N VAL A 120 0.61 -7.49 16.76
CA VAL A 120 0.38 -8.90 16.37
C VAL A 120 1.68 -9.71 16.43
N LEU A 121 2.80 -9.14 16.02
CA LEU A 121 4.11 -9.79 16.04
C LEU A 121 4.54 -10.21 17.45
N VAL A 122 4.23 -9.39 18.47
CA VAL A 122 4.52 -9.72 19.88
C VAL A 122 3.62 -10.85 20.40
N LEU A 123 2.41 -10.99 19.84
CA LEU A 123 1.44 -12.00 20.26
C LEU A 123 1.61 -13.34 19.54
N VAL A 124 2.21 -13.34 18.34
CA VAL A 124 2.45 -14.57 17.57
C VAL A 124 3.62 -15.33 18.20
N PRO A 125 3.42 -16.58 18.66
CA PRO A 125 4.51 -17.42 19.15
C PRO A 125 5.50 -17.65 18.02
N GLY A 126 6.67 -17.07 18.15
CA GLY A 126 7.75 -17.14 17.17
C GLY A 126 9.03 -17.60 17.81
N LYS A 127 9.95 -18.13 16.99
CA LYS A 127 11.36 -18.15 17.37
C LYS A 127 11.76 -16.68 17.44
N GLY A 128 11.79 -16.12 18.65
CA GLY A 128 11.98 -14.69 18.86
C GLY A 128 13.24 -14.16 18.17
N ALA A 129 13.36 -12.84 18.06
CA ALA A 129 14.56 -12.13 17.59
C ALA A 129 15.84 -12.36 18.43
N MET A 130 15.89 -13.45 19.20
CA MET A 130 16.95 -13.88 20.10
C MET A 130 17.77 -15.06 19.54
N TRP A 131 17.64 -15.39 18.25
CA TRP A 131 18.46 -16.43 17.62
C TRP A 131 19.60 -15.73 16.85
N PRO A 132 20.87 -15.88 17.28
CA PRO A 132 22.01 -15.14 16.73
C PRO A 132 22.32 -15.41 15.25
N GLU A 133 21.72 -16.43 14.65
CA GLU A 133 22.10 -16.95 13.32
C GLU A 133 21.12 -16.62 12.19
N GLU A 134 19.89 -16.17 12.48
CA GLU A 134 18.93 -15.85 11.42
C GLU A 134 19.03 -14.38 11.01
N THR A 135 19.23 -14.13 9.70
CA THR A 135 19.26 -12.77 9.18
C THR A 135 17.85 -12.21 9.04
N PHE A 136 17.73 -10.87 8.99
CA PHE A 136 16.46 -10.20 8.70
C PHE A 136 15.80 -10.68 7.40
N LEU A 137 16.60 -11.06 6.40
CA LEU A 137 16.10 -11.58 5.13
C LEU A 137 15.48 -12.97 5.30
N ASP A 138 16.08 -13.83 6.11
CA ASP A 138 15.53 -15.17 6.41
C ASP A 138 14.18 -15.06 7.10
N LEU A 139 14.03 -14.08 8.00
CA LEU A 139 12.77 -13.82 8.69
C LEU A 139 11.69 -13.31 7.73
N ILE A 140 12.01 -12.36 6.85
CA ILE A 140 11.05 -11.76 5.90
C ILE A 140 10.59 -12.77 4.87
N PHE A 141 11.49 -13.59 4.35
CA PHE A 141 11.19 -14.53 3.27
C PHE A 141 10.82 -15.93 3.78
N GLY A 142 11.00 -16.21 5.06
CA GLY A 142 10.62 -17.47 5.69
C GLY A 142 9.13 -17.78 5.55
N ILE A 143 8.81 -19.04 5.29
CA ILE A 143 7.43 -19.55 5.18
C ILE A 143 6.88 -19.75 6.59
N SER A 144 6.36 -18.69 7.20
CA SER A 144 5.76 -18.74 8.53
C SER A 144 4.79 -17.59 8.75
N VAL A 145 3.91 -17.71 9.76
CA VAL A 145 3.02 -16.60 10.16
C VAL A 145 3.84 -15.40 10.63
N GLN A 146 4.91 -15.64 11.39
CA GLN A 146 5.82 -14.59 11.85
C GLN A 146 6.47 -13.86 10.67
N GLY A 147 6.99 -14.59 9.69
CA GLY A 147 7.58 -14.01 8.49
C GLY A 147 6.59 -13.19 7.67
N ALA A 148 5.35 -13.66 7.51
CA ALA A 148 4.29 -12.90 6.85
C ALA A 148 3.99 -11.58 7.57
N VAL A 149 3.90 -11.60 8.91
CA VAL A 149 3.66 -10.39 9.71
C VAL A 149 4.82 -9.41 9.58
N VAL A 150 6.06 -9.89 9.68
CA VAL A 150 7.27 -9.06 9.53
C VAL A 150 7.36 -8.46 8.12
N TYR A 151 7.08 -9.26 7.08
CA TYR A 151 7.03 -8.80 5.69
C TYR A 151 6.00 -7.68 5.53
N LEU A 152 4.76 -7.90 5.96
CA LEU A 152 3.68 -6.91 5.83
C LEU A 152 3.98 -5.64 6.64
N LEU A 153 4.54 -5.77 7.84
CA LEU A 153 4.95 -4.65 8.67
C LEU A 153 6.01 -3.83 7.96
N PHE A 154 7.09 -4.48 7.52
CA PHE A 154 8.19 -3.82 6.83
C PHE A 154 7.71 -3.10 5.57
N ILE A 155 6.89 -3.75 4.74
CA ILE A 155 6.39 -3.11 3.52
C ILE A 155 5.43 -1.96 3.84
N ASN A 156 4.56 -2.05 4.85
CA ASN A 156 3.70 -0.90 5.22
C ASN A 156 4.53 0.31 5.70
N VAL A 157 5.57 0.08 6.50
CA VAL A 157 6.52 1.14 6.88
C VAL A 157 7.20 1.72 5.65
N MET A 158 7.69 0.87 4.75
CA MET A 158 8.32 1.31 3.49
C MET A 158 7.34 2.09 2.61
N LEU A 159 6.12 1.60 2.38
CA LEU A 159 5.10 2.30 1.60
C LEU A 159 4.82 3.68 2.18
N SER A 160 4.69 3.81 3.52
CA SER A 160 4.55 5.11 4.14
C SER A 160 5.78 6.00 3.95
N ALA A 161 6.98 5.46 4.17
CA ALA A 161 8.22 6.23 4.07
C ALA A 161 8.47 6.72 2.64
N PHE A 162 8.33 5.83 1.65
CA PHE A 162 8.43 6.16 0.23
C PHE A 162 7.36 7.17 -0.18
N ASN A 163 6.09 6.97 0.19
CA ASN A 163 5.05 7.93 -0.17
C ASN A 163 5.22 9.29 0.51
N LEU A 164 5.99 9.42 1.60
CA LEU A 164 6.28 10.72 2.22
C LEU A 164 7.51 11.41 1.64
N ILE A 165 8.23 10.81 0.68
CA ILE A 165 9.32 11.48 -0.03
C ILE A 165 8.77 12.69 -0.78
N PRO A 166 9.39 13.88 -0.65
CA PRO A 166 8.91 15.12 -1.26
C PRO A 166 9.21 15.20 -2.76
N ALA A 167 8.69 14.25 -3.54
CA ALA A 167 8.86 14.17 -4.98
C ALA A 167 7.56 13.73 -5.67
N PHE A 168 7.23 14.31 -6.82
CA PHE A 168 6.13 13.78 -7.64
C PHE A 168 6.56 12.46 -8.30
N PRO A 169 5.65 11.47 -8.44
CA PRO A 169 4.20 11.52 -8.21
C PRO A 169 3.72 11.15 -6.79
N LEU A 170 4.61 11.06 -5.81
CA LEU A 170 4.34 10.55 -4.46
C LEU A 170 3.52 11.55 -3.62
N ASP A 171 2.88 11.05 -2.55
CA ASP A 171 2.04 11.87 -1.66
C ASP A 171 2.82 13.00 -0.98
N GLY A 172 4.06 12.76 -0.61
CA GLY A 172 4.97 13.72 0.01
C GLY A 172 5.26 14.90 -0.91
N GLY A 173 5.30 14.68 -2.22
CA GLY A 173 5.37 15.75 -3.22
C GLY A 173 4.13 16.65 -3.17
N ARG A 174 2.93 16.06 -3.03
CA ARG A 174 1.66 16.80 -2.88
C ARG A 174 1.59 17.54 -1.55
N VAL A 175 2.08 16.93 -0.48
CA VAL A 175 2.19 17.56 0.85
C VAL A 175 3.12 18.77 0.77
N LEU A 176 4.32 18.60 0.21
CA LEU A 176 5.27 19.71 0.06
C LEU A 176 4.67 20.83 -0.81
N ARG A 177 4.11 20.48 -1.97
CA ARG A 177 3.41 21.45 -2.84
C ARG A 177 2.33 22.21 -2.08
N SER A 178 1.52 21.51 -1.30
CA SER A 178 0.44 22.09 -0.52
C SER A 178 0.94 23.04 0.57
N ILE A 179 2.08 22.74 1.19
CA ILE A 179 2.74 23.63 2.16
C ILE A 179 3.28 24.88 1.45
N LEU A 180 3.96 24.72 0.32
CA LEU A 180 4.50 25.82 -0.46
C LEU A 180 3.39 26.73 -1.01
N ALA A 181 2.30 26.15 -1.51
CA ALA A 181 1.15 26.87 -2.07
C ALA A 181 0.42 27.75 -1.04
N GLN A 182 0.67 27.58 0.27
CA GLN A 182 0.19 28.52 1.29
C GLN A 182 0.98 29.84 1.31
N ARG A 183 2.20 29.85 0.76
CA ARG A 183 3.11 31.01 0.76
C ARG A 183 3.43 31.54 -0.63
N MET A 184 3.10 30.82 -1.70
CA MET A 184 3.38 31.22 -3.07
C MET A 184 2.31 30.71 -4.05
N PRO A 185 2.24 31.25 -5.28
CA PRO A 185 1.29 30.78 -6.29
C PRO A 185 1.44 29.30 -6.60
N TYR A 186 0.32 28.59 -6.78
CA TYR A 186 0.27 27.13 -6.96
C TYR A 186 1.17 26.60 -8.10
N LEU A 187 1.26 27.32 -9.21
CA LEU A 187 2.13 26.99 -10.35
C LEU A 187 3.62 27.05 -9.98
N LYS A 188 4.00 27.97 -9.09
CA LYS A 188 5.39 28.09 -8.60
C LYS A 188 5.70 27.02 -7.54
N ALA A 189 4.69 26.64 -6.74
CA ALA A 189 4.81 25.55 -5.78
C ALA A 189 4.91 24.14 -6.41
N THR A 190 4.62 24.01 -7.72
CA THR A 190 4.68 22.73 -8.45
C THR A 190 5.99 22.56 -9.26
N ARG A 191 6.78 23.63 -9.40
CA ARG A 191 8.09 23.62 -10.09
C ARG A 191 9.20 23.27 -9.13
#